data_AF-A0A1F5Z6A9-F1
#
_entry.id   AF-A0A1F5Z6A9-F1
#
_cell.length_a   1.000
_cell.length_b   1.000
_cell.length_c   1.000
_cell.angle_alpha   90.00
_cell.angle_beta   90.00
_cell.angle_gamma   90.00
#
_symmetry.space_group_name_H-M   'P 1'
#
loop_
_entity.id
_entity.type
_entity.pdbx_description
1 polymer ?
#
loop_
_entity_poly.entity_id
_entity_poly.type
_entity_poly.pdbx_seq_one_letter_code
_entity_poly.pdbx_strand_id
1 'polypeptide(L)' 'MITDEVLNELIRVLPIILIKIFTVGLLALHLLFSLIIVRQARIMTKIIEAGISPVIVSISVFHFIISFLVLVWVMLFFIF' A
#
# COMPACT_ATOMS: atom_id res chain seq x y z
N MET A 1 39.69 8.95 7.84
CA MET A 1 39.85 7.61 8.43
C MET A 1 38.56 7.33 9.17
N ILE A 2 37.69 6.45 8.66
CA ILE A 2 36.48 6.04 9.39
C ILE A 2 36.99 5.12 10.49
N THR A 3 36.84 5.51 11.75
CA THR A 3 37.24 4.72 12.91
C THR A 3 36.33 3.50 13.03
N ASP A 4 36.83 2.38 13.53
CA ASP A 4 36.04 1.13 13.67
C ASP A 4 34.77 1.31 14.51
N GLU A 5 34.77 2.27 15.44
CA GLU A 5 33.59 2.69 16.20
C GLU A 5 32.48 3.26 15.31
N VAL A 6 32.83 4.14 14.36
CA VAL A 6 31.88 4.75 13.42
C VAL A 6 31.32 3.68 12.48
N LEU A 7 32.14 2.72 12.05
CA LEU A 7 31.69 1.62 11.20
C LEU A 7 30.72 0.69 11.96
N ASN A 8 31.03 0.32 13.19
CA ASN A 8 30.19 -0.54 14.02
C ASN A 8 28.84 0.12 14.36
N GLU A 9 28.84 1.42 14.66
CA GLU A 9 27.62 2.15 14.96
C GLU A 9 26.73 2.28 13.71
N LEU A 10 27.34 2.48 12.55
CA LEU A 10 26.62 2.56 11.28
C LEU A 10 25.99 1.21 10.93
N ILE A 11 26.70 0.09 11.09
CA ILE A 11 26.16 -1.27 10.90
C ILE A 11 24.99 -1.55 11.86
N ARG A 12 25.06 -1.06 13.10
CA ARG A 12 23.99 -1.25 14.10
C ARG A 12 22.73 -0.48 13.75
N VAL A 13 22.85 0.74 13.21
CA VAL A 13 21.70 1.63 12.97
C VAL A 13 21.12 1.43 11.56
N LEU A 14 21.90 0.92 10.60
CA LEU A 14 21.48 0.67 9.22
C LEU A 14 20.15 -0.11 9.09
N PRO A 15 19.94 -1.23 9.81
CA PRO A 15 18.70 -2.01 9.68
C PRO A 15 17.46 -1.22 10.10
N ILE A 16 17.58 -0.43 11.17
CA ILE A 16 16.49 0.41 11.69
C ILE A 16 16.16 1.52 10.69
N ILE A 17 17.19 2.13 10.10
CA ILE A 17 17.00 3.17 9.06
C ILE A 17 16.32 2.57 7.82
N LEU A 18 16.75 1.39 7.37
CA LEU A 18 16.16 0.69 6.24
C LEU A 18 14.68 0.37 6.47
N ILE A 19 14.33 -0.16 7.65
CA ILE A 19 12.94 -0.44 8.02
C ILE A 19 12.12 0.86 8.00
N LYS A 20 12.62 1.95 8.60
CA LYS A 20 11.92 3.24 8.62
C LYS A 20 11.66 3.78 7.21
N ILE A 21 12.66 3.75 6.33
CA ILE A 21 12.52 4.19 4.94
C ILE A 21 11.48 3.34 4.22
N PHE A 22 11.54 2.02 4.39
CA PHE A 22 10.61 1.10 3.77
C PHE A 22 9.16 1.33 4.24
N THR A 23 8.96 1.51 5.55
CA THR A 23 7.64 1.82 6.12
C THR A 23 7.09 3.16 5.61
N VAL A 24 7.91 4.20 5.53
CA VAL A 24 7.51 5.50 4.96
C VAL A 24 7.12 5.34 3.48
N GLY A 25 7.87 4.53 2.72
CA GLY A 25 7.55 4.20 1.33
C GLY A 25 6.19 3.49 1.20
N LEU A 26 5.91 2.51 2.05
CA LEU A 26 4.62 1.82 2.08
C LEU A 26 3.46 2.77 2.42
N LEU A 27 3.64 3.66 3.39
CA LEU A 27 2.62 4.66 3.74
C LEU A 27 2.36 5.64 2.59
N ALA A 28 3.41 6.09 1.89
CA ALA A 28 3.26 6.94 0.72
C ALA A 28 2.50 6.23 -0.42
N LEU A 29 2.81 4.95 -0.67
CA LEU A 29 2.07 4.14 -1.64
C LEU A 29 0.61 3.96 -1.22
N HIS A 30 0.33 3.77 0.07
CA HIS A 30 -1.02 3.66 0.60
C HIS A 30 -1.83 4.95 0.37
N LEU A 31 -1.23 6.13 0.60
CA LEU A 31 -1.84 7.42 0.29
C LEU A 31 -2.09 7.59 -1.21
N LEU A 32 -1.17 7.14 -2.06
CA LEU A 32 -1.37 7.17 -3.51
C LEU A 32 -2.54 6.26 -3.94
N PHE A 33 -2.65 5.08 -3.32
CA PHE A 33 -3.75 4.15 -3.55
C PHE A 33 -5.11 4.73 -3.14
N SER A 34 -5.18 5.47 -2.03
CA SER A 34 -6.43 6.10 -1.60
C SER A 34 -6.95 7.12 -2.64
N LEU A 35 -6.06 7.91 -3.25
CA LEU A 35 -6.41 8.82 -4.35
C LEU A 35 -6.96 8.08 -5.58
N ILE A 36 -6.34 6.95 -5.93
CA ILE A 36 -6.81 6.10 -7.04
C ILE A 36 -8.22 5.57 -6.72
N ILE A 37 -8.46 5.08 -5.51
CA ILE A 37 -9.77 4.57 -5.07
C ILE A 37 -10.83 5.67 -5.15
N VAL A 38 -10.55 6.89 -4.69
CA VAL A 38 -11.49 8.02 -4.78
C VAL A 38 -11.84 8.34 -6.24
N ARG A 39 -10.86 8.29 -7.14
CA ARG A 39 -11.10 8.49 -8.58
C ARG A 39 -11.97 7.37 -9.15
N GLN A 40 -11.70 6.12 -8.81
CA GLN A 40 -12.48 4.98 -9.27
C GLN A 40 -13.91 5.00 -8.74
N ALA A 41 -14.11 5.36 -7.47
CA ALA A 41 -15.43 5.55 -6.88
C ALA A 41 -16.23 6.61 -7.65
N ARG A 42 -15.60 7.76 -7.96
CA ARG A 42 -16.26 8.82 -8.75
C ARG A 42 -16.63 8.37 -10.15
N ILE A 43 -15.77 7.61 -10.82
CA ILE A 43 -16.06 7.04 -12.16
C ILE A 43 -17.22 6.06 -12.06
N MET A 44 -17.21 5.20 -11.05
CA MET A 44 -18.25 4.19 -10.83
C MET A 44 -19.61 4.82 -10.51
N THR A 45 -19.65 5.89 -9.70
CA THR A 45 -20.89 6.64 -9.45
C THR A 45 -21.48 7.17 -10.74
N LYS A 46 -20.67 7.79 -11.62
CA LYS A 46 -21.14 8.30 -12.92
C LYS A 46 -21.64 7.21 -13.86
N ILE A 47 -21.02 6.04 -13.79
CA ILE A 47 -21.40 4.87 -14.60
C ILE A 47 -22.74 4.30 -14.12
N ILE A 48 -22.94 4.20 -12.81
CA ILE A 48 -24.22 3.79 -12.21
C ILE A 48 -25.32 4.81 -12.54
N GLU A 49 -25.04 6.11 -12.39
CA GLU A 49 -25.95 7.20 -12.78
C GLU A 49 -26.32 7.15 -14.27
N ALA A 50 -25.37 6.74 -15.12
CA ALA A 50 -25.60 6.55 -16.55
C ALA A 50 -26.28 5.22 -16.90
N GLY A 51 -26.58 4.36 -15.92
CA GLY A 51 -27.18 3.03 -16.14
C GLY A 51 -26.24 2.02 -16.81
N ILE A 52 -24.92 2.30 -16.84
CA ILE A 52 -23.93 1.48 -17.56
C ILE A 52 -23.49 0.30 -16.67
N SER A 53 -24.31 -0.75 -16.76
CA SER A 53 -24.00 -2.17 -16.65
C SER A 53 -23.45 -2.77 -15.33
N PRO A 54 -24.14 -3.82 -14.80
CA PRO A 54 -23.71 -4.68 -13.68
C PRO A 54 -22.27 -5.21 -13.71
N VAL A 55 -21.64 -5.24 -14.88
CA VAL A 55 -20.25 -5.69 -15.07
C VAL A 55 -19.27 -4.86 -14.24
N ILE A 56 -19.51 -3.55 -14.11
CA ILE A 56 -18.60 -2.66 -13.39
C ILE A 56 -18.74 -2.85 -11.88
N VAL A 57 -19.95 -3.18 -11.41
CA VAL A 57 -20.18 -3.60 -10.02
C VAL A 57 -19.38 -4.87 -9.72
N SER A 58 -19.44 -5.87 -10.61
CA SER A 58 -18.68 -7.11 -10.44
C SER A 58 -17.17 -6.88 -10.39
N ILE A 59 -16.61 -6.07 -11.31
CA ILE A 59 -15.18 -5.76 -11.34
C ILE A 59 -14.74 -5.08 -10.03
N SER A 60 -15.53 -4.14 -9.52
CA SER A 60 -15.22 -3.45 -8.27
C SER A 60 -15.28 -4.36 -7.04
N VAL A 61 -16.22 -5.30 -6.99
CA VAL A 61 -16.29 -6.32 -5.94
C VAL A 61 -15.06 -7.24 -5.99
N PHE A 62 -14.67 -7.71 -7.17
CA PHE A 62 -13.44 -8.51 -7.32
C PHE A 62 -12.19 -7.74 -6.88
N HIS A 63 -12.08 -6.47 -7.28
CA HIS A 63 -10.97 -5.61 -6.88
C HIS A 63 -10.92 -5.41 -5.36
N PHE A 64 -12.07 -5.20 -4.71
CA PHE A 64 -12.16 -5.08 -3.26
C PHE A 64 -11.69 -6.35 -2.55
N ILE A 65 -12.16 -7.53 -2.98
CA ILE A 65 -11.77 -8.82 -2.40
C ILE A 65 -10.26 -9.03 -2.52
N ILE A 66 -9.68 -8.77 -3.70
CA ILE A 66 -8.23 -8.91 -3.92
C ILE A 66 -7.46 -7.94 -3.03
N SER A 67 -7.89 -6.68 -2.94
CA SER A 67 -7.24 -5.66 -2.09
C SER A 67 -7.27 -6.07 -0.61
N PHE A 68 -8.39 -6.64 -0.16
CA PHE A 68 -8.53 -7.14 1.21
C PHE A 68 -7.62 -8.35 1.49
N LEU A 69 -7.51 -9.30 0.55
CA LEU A 69 -6.61 -10.45 0.68
C LEU A 69 -5.14 -10.00 0.75
N VAL A 70 -4.74 -9.02 -0.06
CA VAL A 70 -3.39 -8.43 0.00
C VAL A 70 -3.14 -7.77 1.36
N LEU A 71 -4.11 -7.03 1.90
CA LEU A 71 -4.00 -6.43 3.23
C LEU A 71 -3.81 -7.49 4.32
N VAL A 72 -4.63 -8.56 4.29
CA VAL A 72 -4.50 -9.68 5.24
C VAL A 72 -3.13 -10.33 5.13
N TRP A 73 -2.64 -10.56 3.91
CA TRP A 73 -1.30 -11.12 3.69
C TRP A 73 -0.19 -10.25 4.28
N VAL A 74 -0.24 -8.93 4.03
CA VAL A 74 0.75 -7.99 4.58
C VAL A 74 0.70 -7.97 6.11
N MET A 75 -0.49 -7.97 6.70
CA MET A 75 -0.64 -8.05 8.16
C MET A 75 -0.03 -9.33 8.73
N LEU A 76 -0.26 -10.47 8.09
CA LEU A 76 0.35 -11.74 8.49
C LEU A 76 1.88 -11.70 8.36
N PHE A 77 2.43 -11.16 7.27
CA PHE A 77 3.87 -11.01 7.08
C PHE A 77 4.54 -10.11 8.14
N PHE A 78 3.82 -9.14 8.70
CA PHE A 78 4.35 -8.33 9.80
C PHE A 78 4.23 -9.00 11.17
N ILE A 79 3.30 -9.95 11.34
CA ILE A 79 3.06 -10.67 12.60
C ILE A 79 3.99 -11.88 12.75
N PHE A 80 4.31 -12.58 11.66
CA PHE A 80 5.13 -13.78 11.61
C PHE A 80 6.50 -13.52 10.99
#